data_AF-A0A968E0I3-F1
#
_entry.id   AF-A0A968E0I3-F1
#
_cell.length_a   1.000
_cell.length_b   1.000
_cell.length_c   1.000
_cell.angle_alpha   90.00
_cell.angle_beta   90.00
_cell.angle_gamma   90.00
#
_symmetry.space_group_name_H-M   'P 1'
#
loop_
_entity.id
_entity.type
_entity.pdbx_description
1 polymer ?
#
loop_
_entity_poly.entity_id
_entity_poly.type
_entity_poly.pdbx_seq_one_letter_code
_entity_poly.pdbx_strand_id
1 'polypeptide(L)'
;MKFRYTKTWNEILFQFEEVKKKCNDIIDKLQEKGISKNDPRTEGMVHVRQFCNTLACIPLRIQQFAGCRSNKDFILKLFGIQSYCDLQKLLEDFNKNAKCGFITGVQFALENCIGQIIEDKTGQKPSPKFKDKCTKIIKIAGMSDRRKLKLNRLMLLAYIRNTLHSGGIHQWDSLRRKIRGVYYTLKKGKKVDCATWNHIFFLLWHSLDLYERIFLRL
;
A
#
# COMPACT_ATOMS: atom_id res chain seq x y z
N MET A 1 -16.23 -0.95 9.69
CA MET A 1 -15.49 -0.65 10.93
C MET A 1 -14.56 0.54 10.70
N LYS A 2 -14.38 1.47 11.66
CA LYS A 2 -13.44 2.60 11.50
C LYS A 2 -12.02 2.07 11.67
N PHE A 3 -11.21 2.12 10.62
CA PHE A 3 -9.76 1.89 10.67
C PHE A 3 -9.17 2.90 11.68
N ARG A 4 -8.85 2.47 12.90
CA ARG A 4 -8.30 3.34 13.96
C ARG A 4 -6.78 3.28 13.91
N TYR A 5 -6.12 4.37 14.28
CA TYR A 5 -4.67 4.37 14.45
C TYR A 5 -4.32 3.55 15.70
N THR A 6 -3.46 2.55 15.57
CA THR A 6 -3.24 1.54 16.61
C THR A 6 -1.80 1.57 17.11
N LYS A 7 -1.52 0.93 18.24
CA LYS A 7 -0.15 0.85 18.78
C LYS A 7 0.34 -0.59 18.93
N THR A 8 -0.54 -1.58 18.81
CA THR A 8 -0.17 -2.99 19.01
C THR A 8 0.00 -3.72 17.69
N TRP A 9 0.88 -4.73 17.67
CA TRP A 9 1.07 -5.60 16.51
C TRP A 9 -0.18 -6.39 16.14
N ASN A 10 -1.01 -6.78 17.13
CA ASN A 10 -2.28 -7.47 16.91
C ASN A 10 -3.23 -6.62 16.06
N GLU A 11 -3.37 -5.35 16.41
CA GLU A 11 -4.23 -4.44 15.67
C GLU A 11 -3.67 -4.12 14.27
N ILE A 12 -2.35 -4.03 14.11
CA ILE A 12 -1.72 -3.87 12.79
C ILE A 12 -2.00 -5.11 11.91
N LEU A 13 -1.90 -6.32 12.46
CA LEU A 13 -2.23 -7.55 11.76
C LEU A 13 -3.70 -7.60 11.37
N PHE A 14 -4.60 -7.14 12.25
CA PHE A 14 -6.02 -7.01 11.91
C PHE A 14 -6.24 -6.06 10.73
N GLN A 15 -5.57 -4.90 10.71
CA GLN A 15 -5.65 -3.96 9.59
C GLN A 15 -5.13 -4.56 8.27
N PHE A 16 -4.06 -5.33 8.33
CA PHE A 16 -3.55 -6.09 7.18
C PHE A 16 -4.60 -7.08 6.66
N GLU A 17 -5.22 -7.85 7.55
CA GLU A 17 -6.28 -8.81 7.21
C GLU A 17 -7.48 -8.13 6.56
N GLU A 18 -7.88 -6.97 7.06
CA GLU A 18 -8.92 -6.15 6.42
C GLU A 18 -8.51 -5.79 4.99
N VAL A 19 -7.32 -5.22 4.76
CA VAL A 19 -6.85 -4.89 3.40
C VAL A 19 -6.90 -6.12 2.48
N LYS A 20 -6.50 -7.30 2.96
CA LYS A 20 -6.56 -8.56 2.21
C LYS A 20 -8.00 -8.94 1.85
N LYS A 21 -8.91 -8.89 2.83
CA LYS A 21 -10.34 -9.15 2.64
C LYS A 21 -10.92 -8.21 1.58
N LYS A 22 -10.59 -6.92 1.65
CA LYS A 22 -11.05 -5.95 0.66
C LYS A 22 -10.59 -6.24 -0.76
N CYS A 23 -9.36 -6.72 -0.95
CA CYS A 23 -8.92 -7.17 -2.27
C CYS A 23 -9.80 -8.33 -2.79
N ASN A 24 -10.13 -9.31 -1.93
CA ASN A 24 -11.07 -10.38 -2.31
C ASN A 24 -12.45 -9.83 -2.63
N ASP A 25 -13.01 -8.97 -1.77
CA ASP A 25 -14.33 -8.36 -2.01
C ASP A 25 -14.39 -7.61 -3.35
N ILE A 26 -13.29 -6.95 -3.76
CA ILE A 26 -13.21 -6.29 -5.07
C ILE A 26 -13.15 -7.33 -6.19
N ILE A 27 -12.32 -8.38 -6.05
CA ILE A 27 -12.20 -9.47 -7.03
C ILE A 27 -13.56 -10.13 -7.27
N ASP A 28 -14.27 -10.47 -6.19
CA ASP A 28 -15.57 -11.15 -6.25
C ASP A 28 -16.60 -10.28 -6.98
N LYS A 29 -16.68 -8.98 -6.65
CA LYS A 29 -17.56 -8.03 -7.35
C LYS A 29 -17.23 -7.85 -8.83
N LEU A 30 -15.96 -7.94 -9.21
CA LEU A 30 -15.57 -7.89 -10.63
C LEU A 30 -16.07 -9.15 -11.34
N GLN A 31 -15.89 -10.33 -10.74
CA GLN A 31 -16.33 -11.61 -11.30
C GLN A 31 -17.86 -11.72 -11.37
N GLU A 32 -18.59 -11.23 -10.37
CA GLU A 32 -20.06 -11.13 -10.38
C GLU A 32 -20.57 -10.27 -11.55
N LYS A 33 -19.78 -9.29 -12.01
CA LYS A 33 -20.07 -8.48 -13.20
C LYS A 33 -19.61 -9.13 -14.51
N GLY A 34 -19.16 -10.37 -14.49
CA GLY A 34 -18.66 -11.09 -15.66
C GLY A 34 -17.25 -10.67 -16.11
N ILE A 35 -16.49 -9.95 -15.27
CA ILE A 35 -15.10 -9.59 -15.59
C ILE A 35 -14.21 -10.81 -15.39
N SER A 36 -13.40 -11.13 -16.40
CA SER A 36 -12.53 -12.29 -16.42
C SER A 36 -11.50 -12.29 -15.28
N LYS A 37 -11.05 -13.49 -14.88
CA LYS A 37 -9.96 -13.67 -13.93
C LYS A 37 -8.62 -13.14 -14.44
N ASN A 38 -8.45 -13.14 -15.76
CA ASN A 38 -7.25 -12.64 -16.44
C ASN A 38 -7.39 -11.16 -16.84
N ASP A 39 -8.49 -10.50 -16.45
CA ASP A 39 -8.63 -9.07 -16.68
C ASP A 39 -7.61 -8.30 -15.81
N PRO A 40 -6.95 -7.25 -16.34
CA PRO A 40 -5.98 -6.45 -15.61
C PRO A 40 -6.46 -5.96 -14.24
N ARG A 41 -7.76 -5.68 -14.09
CA ARG A 41 -8.38 -5.26 -12.82
C ARG A 41 -8.30 -6.37 -11.77
N THR A 42 -8.66 -7.59 -12.18
CA THR A 42 -8.65 -8.78 -11.32
C THR A 42 -7.22 -9.15 -10.95
N GLU A 43 -6.32 -9.24 -11.93
CA GLU A 43 -4.91 -9.57 -11.71
C GLU A 43 -4.22 -8.55 -10.80
N GLY A 44 -4.48 -7.25 -11.02
CA GLY A 44 -3.96 -6.18 -10.16
C GLY A 44 -4.35 -6.37 -8.70
N MET A 45 -5.61 -6.70 -8.42
CA MET A 45 -6.08 -6.97 -7.05
C MET A 45 -5.51 -8.27 -6.47
N VAL A 46 -5.34 -9.31 -7.29
CA VAL A 46 -4.69 -10.56 -6.89
C VAL A 46 -3.23 -10.30 -6.48
N HIS A 47 -2.48 -9.51 -7.25
CA HIS A 47 -1.11 -9.16 -6.92
C HIS A 47 -1.02 -8.34 -5.63
N VAL A 48 -1.89 -7.33 -5.44
CA VAL A 48 -1.94 -6.56 -4.17
C VAL A 48 -2.18 -7.49 -2.99
N ARG A 49 -3.14 -8.43 -3.11
CA ARG A 49 -3.41 -9.44 -2.08
C ARG A 49 -2.21 -10.35 -1.81
N GLN A 50 -1.53 -10.82 -2.86
CA GLN A 50 -0.33 -11.65 -2.72
C GLN A 50 0.79 -10.89 -2.00
N PHE A 51 1.02 -9.61 -2.31
CA PHE A 51 1.99 -8.78 -1.58
C PHE A 51 1.60 -8.57 -0.13
N CYS A 52 0.31 -8.52 0.20
CA CYS A 52 -0.13 -8.52 1.59
C CYS A 52 0.36 -9.81 2.28
N ASN A 53 0.22 -10.99 1.65
CA ASN A 53 0.67 -12.25 2.23
C ASN A 53 2.20 -12.35 2.36
N THR A 54 2.94 -11.94 1.34
CA THR A 54 4.40 -12.19 1.27
C THR A 54 5.22 -11.05 1.85
N LEU A 55 4.87 -9.80 1.58
CA LEU A 55 5.69 -8.63 1.94
C LEU A 55 5.19 -7.90 3.19
N ALA A 56 3.97 -8.18 3.66
CA ALA A 56 3.42 -7.58 4.87
C ALA A 56 3.22 -8.60 6.01
N CYS A 57 2.56 -9.74 5.75
CA CYS A 57 2.22 -10.70 6.81
C CYS A 57 3.47 -11.25 7.52
N ILE A 58 4.42 -11.79 6.76
CA ILE A 58 5.66 -12.38 7.30
C ILE A 58 6.40 -11.41 8.23
N PRO A 59 6.75 -10.18 7.80
CA PRO A 59 7.44 -9.24 8.67
C PRO A 59 6.63 -8.82 9.89
N LEU A 60 5.31 -8.63 9.75
CA LEU A 60 4.46 -8.31 10.88
C LEU A 60 4.39 -9.44 11.91
N ARG A 61 4.33 -10.70 11.45
CA ARG A 61 4.31 -11.87 12.33
C ARG A 61 5.63 -12.04 13.05
N ILE A 62 6.76 -11.85 12.37
CA ILE A 62 8.09 -11.87 13.01
C ILE A 62 8.18 -10.78 14.08
N GLN A 63 7.72 -9.55 13.79
CA GLN A 63 7.70 -8.45 14.77
C GLN A 63 6.80 -8.76 15.98
N GLN A 64 5.60 -9.27 15.72
CA GLN A 64 4.66 -9.68 16.76
C GLN A 64 5.30 -10.77 17.66
N PHE A 65 5.88 -11.78 17.03
CA PHE A 65 6.50 -12.92 17.72
C PHE A 65 7.70 -12.46 18.55
N ALA A 66 8.53 -11.54 18.04
CA ALA A 66 9.66 -10.97 18.76
C ALA A 66 9.28 -10.05 19.93
N GLY A 67 8.07 -9.48 19.88
CA GLY A 67 7.51 -8.69 20.99
C GLY A 67 7.25 -9.53 22.25
N CYS A 68 7.06 -10.85 22.11
CA CYS A 68 6.86 -11.76 23.23
C CYS A 68 8.21 -12.19 23.82
N ARG A 69 8.45 -11.90 25.12
CA ARG A 69 9.72 -12.21 25.80
C ARG A 69 10.12 -13.69 25.71
N SER A 70 9.15 -14.60 25.86
CA SER A 70 9.35 -16.06 25.78
C SER A 70 9.88 -16.55 24.43
N ASN A 71 9.74 -15.74 23.38
CA ASN A 71 10.06 -16.14 22.01
C ASN A 71 11.40 -15.60 21.52
N LYS A 72 12.05 -14.72 22.29
CA LYS A 72 13.25 -14.02 21.81
C LYS A 72 14.42 -14.97 21.55
N ASP A 73 14.63 -15.97 22.40
CA ASP A 73 15.74 -16.93 22.23
C ASP A 73 15.54 -17.82 21.01
N PHE A 74 14.28 -18.20 20.73
CA PHE A 74 13.94 -18.91 19.50
C PHE A 74 14.27 -18.06 18.28
N ILE A 75 13.92 -16.77 18.28
CA ILE A 75 14.19 -15.87 17.15
C ILE A 75 15.69 -15.64 16.97
N LEU A 76 16.43 -15.45 18.06
CA LEU A 76 17.89 -15.35 18.02
C LEU A 76 18.49 -16.58 17.32
N LYS A 77 18.08 -17.79 17.73
CA LYS A 77 18.52 -19.04 17.11
C LYS A 77 18.10 -19.15 15.65
N LEU A 78 16.85 -18.80 15.32
CA LEU A 78 16.31 -18.87 13.95
C LEU A 78 17.11 -18.00 12.97
N PHE A 79 17.53 -16.81 13.40
CA PHE A 79 18.30 -15.88 12.57
C PHE A 79 19.83 -16.00 12.76
N GLY A 80 20.31 -16.91 13.62
CA GLY A 80 21.73 -17.04 13.92
C GLY A 80 22.34 -15.80 14.58
N ILE A 81 21.55 -15.05 15.36
CA ILE A 81 21.97 -13.81 16.02
C ILE A 81 22.36 -14.10 17.47
N GLN A 82 23.46 -13.49 17.93
CA GLN A 82 24.03 -13.77 19.25
C GLN A 82 23.54 -12.84 20.35
N SER A 83 23.05 -11.64 20.02
CA SER A 83 22.66 -10.63 21.01
C SER A 83 21.28 -10.03 20.75
N TYR A 84 20.58 -9.63 21.82
CA TYR A 84 19.31 -8.92 21.69
C TYR A 84 19.45 -7.54 21.02
N CYS A 85 20.61 -6.90 21.15
CA CYS A 85 20.89 -5.62 20.48
C CYS A 85 20.90 -5.78 18.96
N ASP A 86 21.56 -6.84 18.47
CA ASP A 86 21.62 -7.14 17.03
C ASP A 86 20.26 -7.60 16.51
N LEU A 87 19.49 -8.35 17.32
CA LEU A 87 18.11 -8.69 16.98
C LEU A 87 17.25 -7.44 16.82
N GLN A 88 17.37 -6.46 17.70
CA GLN A 88 16.61 -5.21 17.58
C GLN A 88 16.96 -4.47 16.27
N LYS A 89 18.25 -4.35 15.95
CA LYS A 89 18.69 -3.74 14.68
C LYS A 89 18.15 -4.49 13.47
N LEU A 90 18.26 -5.83 13.47
CA LEU A 90 17.69 -6.68 12.42
C LEU A 90 16.20 -6.40 12.24
N LEU A 91 15.43 -6.38 13.33
CA LEU A 91 14.00 -6.13 13.29
C LEU A 91 13.68 -4.72 12.75
N GLU A 92 14.44 -3.71 13.13
CA GLU A 92 14.27 -2.34 12.62
C GLU A 92 14.54 -2.25 11.12
N ASP A 93 15.64 -2.83 10.65
CA ASP A 93 16.01 -2.87 9.23
C ASP A 93 15.03 -3.69 8.41
N PHE A 94 14.67 -4.88 8.91
CA PHE A 94 13.70 -5.75 8.27
C PHE A 94 12.35 -5.08 8.15
N ASN A 95 11.88 -4.38 9.19
CA ASN A 95 10.63 -3.62 9.14
C ASN A 95 10.67 -2.49 8.12
N LYS A 96 11.78 -1.76 8.04
CA LYS A 96 11.98 -0.67 7.06
C LYS A 96 11.97 -1.22 5.64
N ASN A 97 12.74 -2.28 5.38
CA ASN A 97 12.87 -2.91 4.07
C ASN A 97 11.57 -3.59 3.63
N ALA A 98 10.88 -4.27 4.54
CA ALA A 98 9.56 -4.85 4.29
C ALA A 98 8.52 -3.80 3.87
N LYS A 99 8.42 -2.68 4.60
CA LYS A 99 7.52 -1.58 4.20
C LYS A 99 7.86 -1.03 2.82
N CYS A 100 9.15 -0.83 2.56
CA CYS A 100 9.63 -0.34 1.27
C CYS A 100 9.24 -1.30 0.14
N GLY A 101 9.53 -2.59 0.30
CA GLY A 101 9.19 -3.65 -0.67
C GLY A 101 7.68 -3.75 -0.88
N PHE A 102 6.91 -3.81 0.21
CA PHE A 102 5.44 -3.90 0.16
C PHE A 102 4.81 -2.73 -0.61
N ILE A 103 5.14 -1.49 -0.24
CA ILE A 103 4.58 -0.32 -0.93
C ILE A 103 4.99 -0.30 -2.40
N THR A 104 6.24 -0.67 -2.70
CA THR A 104 6.75 -0.70 -4.07
C THR A 104 6.01 -1.72 -4.92
N GLY A 105 5.86 -2.96 -4.42
CA GLY A 105 5.12 -4.03 -5.11
C GLY A 105 3.66 -3.65 -5.35
N VAL A 106 2.96 -3.19 -4.31
CA VAL A 106 1.56 -2.74 -4.42
C VAL A 106 1.43 -1.61 -5.44
N GLN A 107 2.32 -0.61 -5.38
CA GLN A 107 2.28 0.53 -6.28
C GLN A 107 2.51 0.11 -7.74
N PHE A 108 3.45 -0.81 -8.01
CA PHE A 108 3.68 -1.32 -9.36
C PHE A 108 2.52 -2.18 -9.87
N ALA A 109 1.93 -3.05 -9.04
CA ALA A 109 0.75 -3.81 -9.45
C ALA A 109 -0.41 -2.90 -9.87
N LEU A 110 -0.71 -1.88 -9.06
CA LEU A 110 -1.77 -0.91 -9.36
C LEU A 110 -1.44 -0.06 -10.59
N GLU A 111 -0.18 0.33 -10.76
CA GLU A 111 0.28 1.12 -11.91
C GLU A 111 0.22 0.33 -13.22
N ASN A 112 0.62 -0.93 -13.20
CA ASN A 112 0.56 -1.83 -14.36
C ASN A 112 -0.89 -2.12 -14.74
N CYS A 113 -1.73 -2.44 -13.76
CA CYS A 113 -3.17 -2.62 -13.91
C CYS A 113 -3.82 -1.40 -14.59
N ILE A 114 -3.58 -0.18 -14.08
CA ILE A 114 -4.10 1.05 -14.72
C ILE A 114 -3.55 1.22 -16.14
N GLY A 115 -2.26 0.92 -16.35
CA GLY A 115 -1.61 1.04 -17.65
C GLY A 115 -2.30 0.20 -18.73
N GLN A 116 -2.53 -1.08 -18.43
CA GLN A 116 -3.21 -2.02 -19.32
C GLN A 116 -4.65 -1.57 -19.60
N ILE A 117 -5.41 -1.18 -18.57
CA ILE A 117 -6.80 -0.69 -18.77
C ILE A 117 -6.83 0.56 -19.68
N ILE A 118 -5.87 1.48 -19.52
CA ILE A 118 -5.77 2.66 -20.38
C ILE A 118 -5.49 2.25 -21.82
N GLU A 119 -4.57 1.33 -22.04
CA GLU A 119 -4.21 0.82 -23.35
C GLU A 119 -5.41 0.16 -24.02
N ASP A 120 -6.07 -0.77 -23.32
CA ASP A 120 -7.25 -1.49 -23.80
C ASP A 120 -8.41 -0.55 -24.15
N LYS A 121 -8.67 0.47 -23.32
CA LYS A 121 -9.82 1.39 -23.53
C LYS A 121 -9.56 2.49 -24.54
N THR A 122 -8.29 2.81 -24.84
CA THR A 122 -7.96 3.98 -25.68
C THR A 122 -7.10 3.66 -26.90
N GLY A 123 -6.57 2.44 -27.01
CA GLY A 123 -5.60 2.06 -28.04
C GLY A 123 -4.27 2.82 -27.96
N GLN A 124 -4.03 3.56 -26.88
CA GLN A 124 -2.84 4.40 -26.71
C GLN A 124 -1.94 3.84 -25.63
N LYS A 125 -0.63 3.80 -25.91
CA LYS A 125 0.39 3.47 -24.93
C LYS A 125 0.26 4.37 -23.69
N PRO A 126 0.23 3.82 -22.47
CA PRO A 126 0.06 4.61 -21.26
C PRO A 126 1.29 5.51 -21.01
N SER A 127 1.06 6.72 -20.46
CA SER A 127 2.15 7.63 -20.06
C SER A 127 3.09 6.93 -19.08
N PRO A 128 4.42 7.14 -19.15
CA PRO A 128 5.35 6.57 -18.19
C PRO A 128 5.17 7.15 -16.77
N LYS A 129 4.52 8.31 -16.63
CA LYS A 129 4.32 8.96 -15.32
C LYS A 129 3.03 8.46 -14.67
N PHE A 130 3.15 7.85 -13.49
CA PHE A 130 2.00 7.35 -12.73
C PHE A 130 0.89 8.39 -12.50
N LYS A 131 1.26 9.66 -12.25
CA LYS A 131 0.30 10.76 -12.07
C LYS A 131 -0.60 10.96 -13.29
N ASP A 132 -0.05 10.82 -14.49
CA ASP A 132 -0.78 10.98 -15.74
C ASP A 132 -1.70 9.78 -15.96
N LYS A 133 -1.23 8.56 -15.66
CA LYS A 133 -2.06 7.34 -15.64
C LYS A 133 -3.27 7.51 -14.70
N CYS A 134 -3.05 7.96 -13.46
CA CYS A 134 -4.12 8.22 -12.50
C CYS A 134 -5.12 9.28 -13.00
N THR A 135 -4.62 10.35 -13.63
CA THR A 135 -5.49 11.40 -14.17
C THR A 135 -6.34 10.87 -15.32
N LYS A 136 -5.73 10.10 -16.24
CA LYS A 136 -6.40 9.51 -17.38
C LYS A 136 -7.45 8.49 -16.96
N ILE A 137 -7.14 7.58 -16.02
CA ILE A 137 -8.12 6.56 -15.58
C ILE A 137 -9.33 7.15 -14.85
N ILE A 138 -9.13 8.21 -14.04
CA ILE A 138 -10.24 8.94 -13.41
C ILE A 138 -11.16 9.57 -14.47
N LYS A 139 -10.57 10.12 -15.55
CA LYS A 139 -11.32 10.68 -16.68
C LYS A 139 -12.09 9.60 -17.44
N ILE A 140 -11.46 8.48 -17.79
CA ILE A 140 -12.10 7.35 -18.49
C ILE A 140 -13.27 6.81 -17.66
N ALA A 141 -13.13 6.70 -16.33
CA ALA A 141 -14.20 6.24 -15.44
C ALA A 141 -15.36 7.25 -15.27
N GLY A 142 -15.36 8.38 -15.99
CA GLY A 142 -16.41 9.40 -15.90
C GLY A 142 -16.54 9.99 -14.49
N MET A 143 -15.43 10.07 -13.75
CA MET A 143 -15.43 10.49 -12.35
C MET A 143 -15.00 11.95 -12.22
N SER A 144 -15.87 12.82 -11.69
CA SER A 144 -15.50 14.20 -11.39
C SER A 144 -14.42 14.26 -10.30
N ASP A 145 -13.33 15.00 -10.51
CA ASP A 145 -12.27 15.16 -9.51
C ASP A 145 -12.14 16.61 -9.03
N ARG A 146 -13.23 17.10 -8.42
CA ARG A 146 -13.25 18.44 -7.82
C ARG A 146 -12.08 18.56 -6.83
N ARG A 147 -11.24 19.59 -7.01
CA ARG A 147 -10.05 19.87 -6.19
C ARG A 147 -9.01 18.74 -6.15
N LYS A 148 -8.96 17.87 -7.18
CA LYS A 148 -7.96 16.79 -7.31
C LYS A 148 -7.94 15.80 -6.13
N LEU A 149 -9.06 15.62 -5.42
CA LEU A 149 -9.14 14.79 -4.22
C LEU A 149 -8.90 13.30 -4.50
N LYS A 150 -9.39 12.79 -5.63
CA LYS A 150 -9.21 11.41 -6.07
C LYS A 150 -7.77 11.18 -6.51
N LEU A 151 -7.24 12.06 -7.36
CA LEU A 151 -5.84 12.02 -7.76
C LEU A 151 -4.90 12.06 -6.55
N ASN A 152 -5.13 12.97 -5.61
CA ASN A 152 -4.34 13.08 -4.39
C ASN A 152 -4.36 11.79 -3.56
N ARG A 153 -5.49 11.08 -3.52
CA ARG A 153 -5.60 9.79 -2.81
C ARG A 153 -4.76 8.71 -3.48
N LEU A 154 -4.87 8.56 -4.80
CA LEU A 154 -4.10 7.57 -5.57
C LEU A 154 -2.59 7.83 -5.49
N MET A 155 -2.18 9.10 -5.55
CA MET A 155 -0.77 9.50 -5.58
C MET A 155 -0.06 9.43 -4.21
N LEU A 156 -0.80 9.43 -3.11
CA LEU A 156 -0.20 9.55 -1.79
C LEU A 156 0.71 8.37 -1.43
N LEU A 157 0.36 7.16 -1.88
CA LEU A 157 1.17 5.96 -1.67
C LEU A 157 2.50 6.07 -2.43
N ALA A 158 2.46 6.58 -3.67
CA ALA A 158 3.65 6.85 -4.46
C ALA A 158 4.57 7.91 -3.81
N TYR A 159 4.02 8.94 -3.16
CA TYR A 159 4.83 9.92 -2.43
C TYR A 159 5.51 9.32 -1.19
N ILE A 160 4.81 8.45 -0.46
CA ILE A 160 5.38 7.72 0.68
C ILE A 160 6.49 6.78 0.19
N ARG A 161 6.25 6.01 -0.87
CA ARG A 161 7.24 5.13 -1.51
C ARG A 161 8.53 5.89 -1.84
N ASN A 162 8.42 6.98 -2.59
CA ASN A 162 9.58 7.78 -3.02
C ASN A 162 10.36 8.31 -1.81
N THR A 163 9.65 8.64 -0.73
CA THR A 163 10.27 9.09 0.51
C THR A 163 11.00 7.96 1.23
N LEU A 164 10.42 6.75 1.29
CA LEU A 164 11.09 5.57 1.86
C LEU A 164 12.33 5.16 1.06
N HIS A 165 12.27 5.25 -0.28
CA HIS A 165 13.43 5.01 -1.16
C HIS A 165 14.57 5.99 -0.87
N SER A 166 14.25 7.22 -0.49
CA SER A 166 15.21 8.27 -0.11
C SER A 166 15.63 8.17 1.36
N GLY A 167 15.76 6.95 1.90
CA GLY A 167 16.13 6.73 3.31
C GLY A 167 15.09 7.22 4.33
N GLY A 168 13.87 7.52 3.89
CA GLY A 168 12.82 8.14 4.72
C GLY A 168 12.85 9.67 4.74
N ILE A 169 13.70 10.34 3.96
CA ILE A 169 13.78 11.80 3.85
C ILE A 169 13.02 12.27 2.61
N HIS A 170 12.06 13.17 2.78
CA HIS A 170 11.26 13.65 1.65
C HIS A 170 12.03 14.69 0.83
N GLN A 171 12.31 14.39 -0.44
CA GLN A 171 13.12 15.26 -1.30
C GLN A 171 12.31 16.28 -2.13
N TRP A 172 11.00 16.08 -2.24
CA TRP A 172 10.12 16.90 -3.07
C TRP A 172 9.49 18.04 -2.27
N ASP A 173 8.72 18.89 -2.96
CA ASP A 173 7.99 19.98 -2.31
C ASP A 173 7.06 19.47 -1.23
N SER A 174 7.05 20.20 -0.11
CA SER A 174 6.25 19.84 1.05
C SER A 174 4.78 19.70 0.68
N LEU A 175 4.15 18.60 1.12
CA LEU A 175 2.74 18.35 0.89
C LEU A 175 2.05 17.90 2.18
N ARG A 176 0.83 18.39 2.35
CA ARG A 176 -0.10 17.95 3.40
C ARG A 176 -1.40 17.49 2.76
N ARG A 177 -1.83 16.28 3.08
CA ARG A 177 -3.09 15.68 2.60
C ARG A 177 -3.85 15.07 3.76
N LYS A 178 -5.18 15.12 3.71
CA LYS A 178 -6.07 14.55 4.72
C LYS A 178 -6.90 13.44 4.09
N ILE A 179 -6.77 12.21 4.60
CA ILE A 179 -7.60 11.07 4.21
C ILE A 179 -8.44 10.69 5.42
N ARG A 180 -9.76 10.87 5.33
CA ARG A 180 -10.73 10.43 6.36
C ARG A 180 -10.33 10.78 7.81
N GLY A 181 -9.80 12.00 8.02
CA GLY A 181 -9.38 12.47 9.35
C GLY A 181 -7.89 12.39 9.62
N VAL A 182 -7.17 11.48 8.95
CA VAL A 182 -5.73 11.26 9.12
C VAL A 182 -4.94 12.20 8.22
N TYR A 183 -3.96 12.91 8.80
CA TYR A 183 -3.07 13.80 8.05
C TYR A 183 -1.79 13.07 7.64
N TYR A 184 -1.44 13.21 6.37
CA TYR A 184 -0.18 12.79 5.81
C TYR A 184 0.59 14.05 5.45
N THR A 185 1.68 14.28 6.19
CA THR A 185 2.52 15.48 6.04
C THR A 185 3.92 15.03 5.66
N LEU A 186 4.33 15.36 4.45
CA LEU A 186 5.68 15.14 3.95
C LEU A 186 6.31 16.53 3.82
N LYS A 187 7.35 16.82 4.61
CA LYS A 187 8.07 18.11 4.57
C LYS A 187 9.41 17.93 3.87
N LYS A 188 9.72 18.80 2.92
CA LYS A 188 11.00 18.77 2.19
C LYS A 188 12.19 18.75 3.17
N GLY A 189 13.14 17.85 2.92
CA GLY A 189 14.34 17.66 3.75
C GLY A 189 14.08 17.07 5.14
N LYS A 190 12.87 16.59 5.44
CA LYS A 190 12.53 16.01 6.76
C LYS A 190 12.22 14.53 6.64
N LYS A 191 12.46 13.81 7.75
CA LYS A 191 12.08 12.41 7.92
C LYS A 191 10.56 12.28 7.88
N VAL A 192 10.05 11.22 7.25
CA VAL A 192 8.61 10.95 7.20
C VAL A 192 8.12 10.28 8.47
N ASP A 193 7.08 10.86 9.06
CA ASP A 193 6.38 10.27 10.22
C ASP A 193 5.12 9.50 9.81
N CYS A 194 4.53 9.83 8.64
CA CYS A 194 3.32 9.21 8.12
C CYS A 194 3.57 7.95 7.26
N ALA A 195 4.54 7.11 7.64
CA ALA A 195 4.95 5.89 6.92
C ALA A 195 5.09 4.66 7.84
N THR A 196 4.29 4.61 8.91
CA THR A 196 4.11 3.40 9.73
C THR A 196 3.19 2.41 9.01
N TRP A 197 3.18 1.14 9.42
CA TRP A 197 2.25 0.14 8.86
C TRP A 197 0.79 0.60 8.92
N ASN A 198 0.38 1.23 10.02
CA ASN A 198 -0.96 1.82 10.16
C ASN A 198 -1.25 2.87 9.10
N HIS A 199 -0.32 3.80 8.86
CA HIS A 199 -0.48 4.81 7.81
C HIS A 199 -0.60 4.16 6.43
N ILE A 200 0.18 3.12 6.17
CA ILE A 200 0.22 2.41 4.90
C ILE A 200 -1.09 1.65 4.67
N PHE A 201 -1.53 0.81 5.60
CA PHE A 201 -2.76 0.04 5.46
C PHE A 201 -3.99 0.92 5.45
N PHE A 202 -4.04 1.96 6.28
CA PHE A 202 -5.14 2.94 6.26
C PHE A 202 -5.25 3.63 4.90
N LEU A 203 -4.12 4.06 4.34
CA LEU A 203 -4.08 4.68 3.03
C LEU A 203 -4.50 3.69 1.94
N LEU A 204 -3.91 2.50 1.94
CA LEU A 204 -4.20 1.47 0.94
C LEU A 204 -5.67 1.06 0.99
N TRP A 205 -6.24 0.82 2.17
CA TRP A 205 -7.66 0.53 2.35
C TRP A 205 -8.55 1.60 1.70
N HIS A 206 -8.27 2.88 1.93
CA HIS A 206 -9.06 3.96 1.34
C HIS A 206 -8.78 4.23 -0.14
N SER A 207 -7.58 3.91 -0.61
CA SER A 207 -7.25 3.92 -2.03
C SER A 207 -7.98 2.79 -2.75
N LEU A 208 -8.08 1.61 -2.15
CA LEU A 208 -8.83 0.46 -2.69
C LEU A 208 -10.33 0.79 -2.84
N ASP A 209 -10.95 1.58 -1.94
CA ASP A 209 -12.31 2.10 -2.14
C ASP A 209 -12.44 2.88 -3.47
N LEU A 210 -11.38 3.61 -3.84
CA LEU A 210 -11.37 4.42 -5.06
C LEU A 210 -11.07 3.55 -6.28
N TYR A 211 -10.15 2.59 -6.18
CA TYR A 211 -9.90 1.60 -7.23
C TYR A 211 -11.15 0.79 -7.56
N GLU A 212 -11.84 0.25 -6.56
CA GLU A 212 -13.11 -0.46 -6.72
C GLU A 212 -14.11 0.37 -7.53
N ARG A 213 -14.34 1.63 -7.13
CA ARG A 213 -15.27 2.52 -7.82
C ARG A 213 -14.86 2.84 -9.25
N ILE A 214 -13.56 2.94 -9.53
CA ILE A 214 -13.05 3.13 -10.88
C ILE A 214 -13.30 1.86 -11.69
N PHE A 215 -12.89 0.70 -11.18
CA PHE A 215 -12.94 -0.58 -11.90
C PHE A 215 -14.36 -1.05 -12.21
N LEU A 216 -15.31 -0.83 -11.30
CA LEU A 216 -16.72 -1.20 -11.49
C LEU A 216 -17.49 -0.28 -12.46
N ARG A 217 -16.88 0.82 -12.90
CA ARG A 217 -17.41 1.76 -13.91
C ARG A 217 -16.84 1.55 -15.31
N LEU A 218 -15.78 0.75 -15.43
CA LEU A 218 -15.07 0.47 -16.68
C LEU A 218 -15.47 -0.89 -17.22
#